data_AF-A0A9E1WP99-F1
#
_entry.id   AF-A0A9E1WP99-F1
#
_cell.length_a   1.000
_cell.length_b   1.000
_cell.length_c   1.000
_cell.angle_alpha   90.00
_cell.angle_beta   90.00
_cell.angle_gamma   90.00
#
_symmetry.space_group_name_H-M   'P 1'
#
loop_
_entity.id
_entity.type
_entity.pdbx_description
1 polymer ?
#
loop_
_entity_poly.entity_id
_entity_poly.type
_entity_poly.pdbx_seq_one_letter_code
_entity_poly.pdbx_strand_id
1 'polypeptide(L)' 'MMMNSGWGGLFFGPLMMIFWLGAAVLVVIFVVRLAGGGRHRHYHHKMHGPVGLLKTRLARGEISKEEYEELKKILEE' A
#
# COMPACT_ATOMS: atom_id res chain seq x y z
N MET A 1 11.07 29.55 46.35
CA MET A 1 10.51 30.59 45.45
C MET A 1 9.89 29.88 44.27
N MET A 2 8.59 29.62 44.32
CA MET A 2 7.84 28.89 43.29
C MET A 2 6.81 29.84 42.71
N MET A 3 7.18 30.54 41.66
CA MET A 3 6.27 31.38 40.88
C MET A 3 6.52 31.10 39.41
N ASN A 4 5.42 30.82 38.70
CA ASN A 4 5.27 30.86 37.25
C ASN A 4 5.41 29.54 36.44
N SER A 5 4.54 28.56 36.66
CA SER A 5 4.33 27.47 35.68
C SER A 5 2.90 26.89 35.65
N GLY A 6 1.90 27.65 36.11
CA GLY A 6 0.51 27.18 36.17
C GLY A 6 -0.23 27.16 34.83
N TRP A 7 0.17 27.97 33.85
CA TRP A 7 -0.54 28.07 32.55
C TRP A 7 0.07 27.21 31.45
N GLY A 8 1.39 26.94 31.51
CA GLY A 8 2.05 26.03 30.58
C GLY A 8 1.64 24.57 30.82
N GLY A 9 1.61 24.11 32.07
CA GLY A 9 1.34 22.71 32.41
C GLY A 9 -0.05 22.19 32.00
N LEU A 10 -1.07 23.05 32.03
CA LEU A 10 -2.46 22.66 31.74
C LEU A 10 -2.72 22.39 30.26
N PHE A 11 -2.07 23.12 29.35
CA PHE A 11 -2.17 22.87 27.90
C PHE A 11 -1.11 21.90 27.38
N PHE A 12 0.08 21.89 27.98
CA PHE A 12 1.18 21.02 27.53
C PHE A 12 0.94 19.55 27.88
N GLY A 13 0.24 19.26 28.98
CA GLY A 13 -0.09 17.89 29.39
C GLY A 13 -0.95 17.13 28.35
N PRO A 14 -2.17 17.61 28.03
CA PRO A 14 -3.04 16.98 27.04
C PRO A 14 -2.42 16.94 25.64
N LEU A 15 -1.71 18.00 25.25
CA LEU A 15 -1.07 18.08 23.93
C LEU A 15 0.04 17.04 23.77
N MET A 16 0.86 16.82 24.80
CA MET A 16 1.87 15.75 24.79
C MET A 16 1.23 14.35 24.76
N MET A 17 0.11 14.15 25.46
CA MET A 17 -0.60 12.87 25.41
C MET A 17 -1.12 12.56 23.99
N ILE A 18 -1.73 13.56 23.33
CA ILE A 18 -2.22 13.43 21.95
C ILE A 18 -1.05 13.21 20.98
N PHE A 19 0.07 13.91 21.18
CA PHE A 19 1.26 13.72 20.38
C PHE A 19 1.78 12.28 20.46
N TRP A 20 1.89 11.71 21.67
CA TRP A 20 2.31 10.31 21.86
C TRP A 20 1.32 9.31 21.26
N LEU A 21 0.01 9.55 21.40
CA LEU A 21 -1.01 8.73 20.74
C LEU A 21 -0.91 8.79 19.22
N GLY A 22 -0.77 9.99 18.65
CA GLY A 22 -0.60 10.20 17.21
C GLY A 22 0.68 9.56 16.68
N ALA A 23 1.79 9.68 17.42
CA ALA A 23 3.05 9.05 17.09
C ALA A 23 2.93 7.52 17.09
N ALA A 24 2.26 6.94 18.08
CA ALA A 24 2.01 5.49 18.14
C ALA A 24 1.18 5.02 16.92
N VAL A 25 0.12 5.75 16.55
CA VAL A 25 -0.69 5.44 15.36
C VAL A 25 0.14 5.53 14.08
N LEU A 26 0.95 6.58 13.93
CA LEU A 26 1.85 6.73 12.78
C LEU A 26 2.85 5.57 12.67
N VAL A 27 3.44 5.14 13.78
CA VAL A 27 4.35 3.99 13.83
C VAL A 27 3.63 2.72 13.40
N VAL A 28 2.42 2.46 13.93
CA VAL A 28 1.62 1.29 13.54
C VAL A 28 1.30 1.33 12.04
N ILE A 29 0.84 2.47 11.51
CA ILE A 29 0.59 2.64 10.08
C ILE A 29 1.86 2.40 9.26
N PHE A 30 3.00 2.94 9.71
CA PHE A 30 4.28 2.77 9.01
C PHE A 30 4.72 1.31 9.00
N VAL A 31 4.63 0.60 10.12
CA VAL A 31 4.95 -0.82 10.23
C VAL A 31 3.99 -1.66 9.38
N VAL A 32 2.68 -1.41 9.45
CA VAL A 32 1.69 -2.11 8.63
C VAL A 32 1.88 -1.80 7.14
N ARG A 33 2.28 -0.59 6.78
CA ARG A 33 2.54 -0.22 5.38
C ARG A 33 3.83 -0.81 4.85
N LEU A 34 4.87 -0.93 5.68
CA LEU A 34 6.12 -1.58 5.33
C LEU A 34 5.97 -3.11 5.26
N ALA A 35 5.27 -3.71 6.23
CA ALA A 35 4.98 -5.15 6.28
C ALA A 35 3.90 -5.58 5.27
N GLY A 36 2.89 -4.75 5.04
CA GLY A 36 1.80 -4.96 4.07
C GLY A 36 2.14 -4.52 2.64
N GLY A 37 3.21 -3.75 2.46
CA GLY A 37 3.73 -3.31 1.15
C GLY A 37 4.24 -4.46 0.28
N GLY A 38 4.51 -5.63 0.86
CA GLY A 38 4.84 -6.85 0.11
C GLY A 38 3.64 -7.56 -0.53
N ARG A 39 2.40 -7.16 -0.20
CA ARG A 39 1.19 -7.91 -0.58
C ARG A 39 0.19 -7.12 -1.43
N HIS A 40 0.58 -5.94 -1.91
CA HIS A 40 -0.11 -5.27 -3.01
C HIS A 40 0.41 -5.74 -4.38
N ARG A 41 0.63 -7.06 -4.55
CA ARG A 41 0.70 -7.71 -5.87
C ARG A 41 -0.67 -7.96 -6.51
N HIS A 42 -1.73 -7.32 -6.01
CA HIS A 42 -3.09 -7.45 -6.56
C HIS A 42 -3.74 -6.11 -6.98
N TYR A 43 -3.01 -5.00 -6.94
CA TYR A 43 -3.44 -3.75 -7.60
C TYR A 43 -2.69 -3.47 -8.92
N HIS A 44 -1.94 -4.45 -9.42
CA HIS A 44 -1.36 -4.42 -10.77
C HIS A 44 -2.33 -4.91 -11.86
N HIS A 45 -3.63 -5.03 -11.54
CA HIS A 45 -4.64 -5.39 -12.53
C HIS A 45 -5.05 -4.21 -13.44
N LYS A 46 -4.54 -3.00 -13.19
CA LYS A 46 -4.80 -1.83 -14.05
C LYS A 46 -3.63 -1.40 -14.93
N MET A 47 -2.43 -1.96 -14.77
CA MET A 47 -1.24 -1.52 -15.52
C MET A 47 -0.68 -2.52 -16.52
N HIS A 48 -1.02 -3.81 -16.42
CA HIS A 48 -0.79 -4.72 -17.53
C HIS A 48 -2.04 -4.73 -18.39
N GLY A 49 -1.97 -4.10 -19.56
CA GLY A 49 -2.97 -4.26 -20.59
C GLY A 49 -3.25 -5.73 -20.90
N PRO A 50 -4.28 -6.02 -21.71
CA PRO A 50 -4.80 -7.37 -21.97
C PRO A 50 -3.70 -8.43 -22.25
N VAL A 51 -2.62 -8.04 -22.92
CA VAL A 51 -1.44 -8.87 -23.23
C VAL A 51 -0.73 -9.43 -21.99
N GLY A 52 -0.63 -8.67 -20.89
CA GLY A 52 0.03 -9.12 -19.66
C GLY A 52 -0.81 -10.09 -18.84
N LEU A 53 -2.14 -10.01 -18.95
CA LEU A 53 -3.05 -11.02 -18.37
C LEU A 53 -2.90 -12.35 -19.12
N LEU A 54 -2.85 -12.30 -20.46
CA LEU A 54 -2.63 -13.48 -21.30
C LEU A 54 -1.30 -14.18 -21.00
N LYS A 55 -0.21 -13.41 -20.84
CA LYS A 55 1.11 -13.96 -20.49
C LYS A 55 1.10 -14.69 -19.14
N THR A 56 0.32 -14.18 -18.19
CA THR A 56 0.18 -14.81 -16.87
C THR A 56 -0.59 -16.14 -16.96
N ARG A 57 -1.60 -16.23 -17.82
CA ARG A 57 -2.37 -17.47 -18.04
C ARG A 57 -1.60 -18.53 -18.84
N LEU A 58 -0.80 -18.10 -19.82
CA LEU A 58 0.16 -18.96 -20.52
C LEU A 58 1.18 -19.56 -19.55
N ALA A 59 1.73 -18.75 -18.65
CA ALA A 59 2.70 -19.21 -17.64
C ALA A 59 2.07 -20.18 -16.60
N ARG A 60 0.76 -20.12 -16.41
CA ARG A 60 0.00 -21.08 -15.61
C ARG A 60 -0.39 -22.35 -16.37
N GLY A 61 -0.19 -22.38 -17.69
CA GLY A 61 -0.62 -23.49 -18.56
C GLY A 61 -2.13 -23.55 -18.78
N GLU A 62 -2.87 -22.49 -18.47
CA GLU A 62 -4.33 -22.40 -18.67
C GLU A 62 -4.71 -22.15 -20.14
N ILE A 63 -3.75 -21.70 -20.96
CA ILE A 63 -3.91 -21.32 -22.36
C ILE A 63 -2.72 -21.88 -23.13
N SER A 64 -2.95 -22.39 -24.35
CA SER A 64 -1.88 -22.92 -25.19
C SER A 64 -1.04 -21.80 -25.83
N LYS A 65 0.13 -22.14 -26.38
CA LYS A 65 0.97 -21.16 -27.06
C LYS A 65 0.28 -20.58 -28.31
N GLU A 66 -0.49 -21.42 -29.00
CA GLU A 66 -1.24 -21.05 -30.20
C GLU A 66 -2.33 -20.00 -29.87
N GLU A 67 -3.13 -20.25 -28.82
CA GLU A 67 -4.16 -19.31 -28.37
C GLU A 67 -3.58 -17.97 -27.89
N TYR A 68 -2.38 -17.99 -27.28
CA TYR A 68 -1.69 -16.77 -26.88
C TYR A 68 -1.29 -15.91 -28.09
N GLU A 69 -0.80 -16.52 -29.17
CA GLU A 69 -0.37 -15.80 -30.37
C GLU A 69 -1.56 -15.20 -31.12
N GLU A 70 -2.69 -15.90 -31.22
CA GLU A 70 -3.93 -15.37 -31.82
C GLU A 70 -4.46 -14.16 -31.05
N LEU A 71 -4.58 -14.28 -29.72
CA LEU A 71 -5.09 -13.21 -28.88
C LEU A 71 -4.15 -12.01 -28.83
N LYS A 72 -2.84 -12.23 -28.84
CA LYS A 72 -1.85 -11.15 -28.93
C LYS A 72 -2.02 -10.36 -30.22
N LYS A 73 -2.25 -11.05 -31.35
CA LYS A 73 -2.39 -10.42 -32.67
C LYS A 73 -3.66 -9.55 -32.74
N ILE A 74 -4.76 -10.03 -32.19
CA ILE A 74 -6.04 -9.30 -32.09
C ILE A 74 -5.92 -8.05 -31.21
N LEU A 75 -5.05 -8.09 -30.19
CA LEU A 75 -4.83 -6.99 -29.25
C LEU A 75 -3.80 -5.95 -29.72
N GLU A 76 -3.00 -6.28 -30.74
CA GLU A 76 -2.03 -5.38 -31.38
C GLU A 76 -2.61 -4.67 -32.63
N GLU A 77 -3.81 -5.06 -33.07
CA GLU A 77 -4.60 -4.46 -34.16
C GLU A 77 -5.63 -3.45 -33.62
#